data_AF-A0AA42YE07-F1
#
_entry.id   AF-A0AA42YE07-F1
#
_cell.length_a   1.000
_cell.length_b   1.000
_cell.length_c   1.000
_cell.angle_alpha   90.00
_cell.angle_beta   90.00
_cell.angle_gamma   90.00
#
_symmetry.space_group_name_H-M   'P 1'
#
loop_
_entity.id
_entity.type
_entity.pdbx_description
1 polymer ?
#
loop_
_entity_poly.entity_id
_entity_poly.type
_entity_poly.pdbx_seq_one_letter_code
_entity_poly.pdbx_strand_id
1 'polypeptide(L)' 'MKQDVLQELLAMKQRDSDARFHLQKSGRLYGDYASDMQRVHRENAEKLARIISIHGWPGVTSVGDEGCRAAWVIAQ' A
#
# COMPACT_ATOMS: atom_id res chain seq x y z
N MET A 1 -0.40 20.01 -3.33
CA MET A 1 0.00 18.61 -3.09
C MET A 1 -0.44 18.22 -1.68
N LYS A 2 -1.16 17.12 -1.51
CA LYS A 2 -1.65 16.61 -0.23
C LYS A 2 -0.54 15.82 0.45
N GLN A 3 0.29 16.52 1.21
CA GLN A 3 1.50 15.93 1.80
C GLN A 3 1.17 14.77 2.75
N ASP A 4 0.09 14.89 3.50
CA ASP A 4 -0.37 13.92 4.49
C ASP A 4 -0.78 12.60 3.81
N VAL A 5 -1.56 12.69 2.73
CA VAL A 5 -1.96 11.54 1.90
C VAL A 5 -0.74 10.91 1.22
N LEU A 6 0.21 11.72 0.73
CA LEU A 6 1.47 11.22 0.19
C LEU A 6 2.22 10.39 1.25
N GLN A 7 2.44 10.95 2.44
CA GLN A 7 3.16 10.24 3.50
C GLN A 7 2.44 8.94 3.91
N GLU A 8 1.11 8.96 3.96
CA GLU A 8 0.32 7.76 4.26
C GLU A 8 0.49 6.67 3.18
N LEU A 9 0.42 7.04 1.90
CA LEU A 9 0.62 6.11 0.77
C LEU A 9 2.03 5.50 0.78
N LEU A 10 3.07 6.30 1.05
CA LEU A 10 4.44 5.82 1.14
C LEU A 10 4.61 4.84 2.31
N ALA A 11 4.05 5.15 3.47
CA ALA A 11 4.08 4.27 4.64
C ALA A 11 3.32 2.95 4.40
N MET A 12 2.21 3.00 3.66
CA MET A 12 1.47 1.79 3.24
C MET A 12 2.29 0.91 2.31
N LYS A 13 2.93 1.49 1.29
CA LYS A 13 3.81 0.77 0.35
C LYS A 13 5.03 0.18 1.07
N GLN A 14 5.61 0.91 2.02
CA GLN A 14 6.74 0.42 2.80
C GLN A 14 6.34 -0.80 3.64
N ARG A 15 5.20 -0.74 4.34
CA ARG A 15 4.67 -1.89 5.10
C ARG A 15 4.44 -3.13 4.24
N ASP A 16 3.94 -2.96 3.01
CA ASP A 16 3.79 -4.07 2.04
C ASP A 16 5.14 -4.69 1.71
N SER A 17 6.12 -3.85 1.39
CA SER A 17 7.49 -4.27 1.02
C SER A 17 8.20 -4.98 2.17
N ASP A 18 8.07 -4.47 3.40
CA ASP A 18 8.66 -5.06 4.60
C ASP A 18 8.03 -6.44 4.89
N ALA A 19 6.70 -6.54 4.84
CA ALA A 19 6.01 -7.81 5.04
C ALA A 19 6.45 -8.86 4.01
N ARG A 20 6.53 -8.46 2.74
CA ARG A 20 7.00 -9.31 1.65
C ARG A 20 8.45 -9.75 1.87
N PHE A 21 9.34 -8.84 2.26
CA PHE A 21 10.74 -9.14 2.58
C PHE A 21 10.87 -10.15 3.74
N HIS A 22 10.11 -9.95 4.83
CA HIS A 22 10.11 -10.87 5.97
C HIS A 22 9.60 -12.27 5.61
N LEU A 23 8.53 -12.35 4.81
CA LEU A 23 8.00 -13.63 4.32
C LEU A 23 8.97 -14.33 3.37
N GLN A 24 9.63 -13.57 2.49
CA GLN A 24 10.64 -14.11 1.59
C GLN A 24 11.82 -14.68 2.37
N LYS A 25 12.32 -13.94 3.37
CA LYS A 25 13.45 -14.37 4.21
C LYS A 25 13.12 -15.61 5.03
N SER A 26 11.87 -15.75 5.48
CA SER A 26 11.41 -16.91 6.26
C SER A 26 11.00 -18.11 5.38
N GLY A 27 11.09 -17.99 4.05
CA GLY A 27 10.64 -19.03 3.11
C GLY A 27 9.12 -19.24 3.09
N ARG A 28 8.35 -18.35 3.74
CA ARG A 28 6.90 -18.43 3.90
C ARG A 28 6.13 -17.61 2.87
N LEU A 29 6.83 -16.97 1.93
CA LEU A 29 6.20 -16.18 0.87
C LEU A 29 5.49 -17.05 -0.17
N TYR A 30 6.00 -18.25 -0.42
CA TYR A 30 5.53 -19.14 -1.47
C TYR A 30 4.84 -20.36 -0.84
N GLY A 31 3.60 -20.65 -1.25
CA GLY A 31 2.74 -21.69 -0.67
C GLY A 31 1.28 -21.23 -0.61
N ASP A 32 0.51 -21.73 0.34
CA ASP A 32 -0.80 -21.14 0.65
C ASP A 32 -0.63 -19.67 1.01
N TYR A 33 -1.55 -18.82 0.55
CA TYR A 33 -1.44 -17.37 0.68
C TYR A 33 -1.11 -16.98 2.13
N ALA A 34 0.08 -16.40 2.33
CA ALA A 34 0.60 -16.11 3.66
C ALA A 34 -0.36 -15.17 4.39
N SER A 35 -0.96 -15.63 5.49
CA SER A 35 -1.96 -14.89 6.27
C SER A 35 -1.47 -13.50 6.71
N ASP A 36 -0.16 -13.35 6.91
CA ASP A 36 0.48 -12.08 7.22
C ASP A 36 0.46 -11.11 6.03
N MET A 37 0.68 -11.59 4.81
CA MET A 37 0.57 -10.77 3.59
C MET A 37 -0.89 -10.38 3.34
N GLN A 38 -1.82 -11.32 3.51
CA GLN A 38 -3.26 -11.05 3.37
C GLN A 38 -3.73 -9.92 4.28
N ARG A 39 -3.28 -9.94 5.55
CA ARG A 39 -3.62 -8.93 6.53
C ARG A 39 -3.14 -7.54 6.09
N VAL A 40 -1.88 -7.44 5.66
CA VAL A 40 -1.29 -6.17 5.20
C VAL A 40 -2.02 -5.65 3.96
N HIS A 41 -2.32 -6.50 2.97
CA HIS A 41 -3.08 -6.11 1.80
C HIS A 41 -4.48 -5.63 2.16
N ARG A 42 -5.20 -6.31 3.05
CA ARG A 42 -6.54 -5.91 3.47
C ARG A 42 -6.55 -4.57 4.20
N GLU A 43 -5.63 -4.38 5.15
CA GLU A 43 -5.49 -3.09 5.85
C GLU A 43 -5.14 -1.95 4.88
N ASN A 44 -4.28 -2.23 3.89
CA ASN A 44 -3.92 -1.23 2.89
C ASN A 44 -5.09 -0.93 1.94
N ALA A 45 -5.85 -1.93 1.51
CA ALA A 45 -7.05 -1.74 0.68
C ALA A 45 -8.11 -0.91 1.41
N GLU A 46 -8.37 -1.21 2.69
CA GLU A 46 -9.32 -0.45 3.52
C GLU A 46 -8.89 1.01 3.69
N LYS A 47 -7.59 1.27 3.90
CA LYS A 47 -7.04 2.63 3.99
C LYS A 47 -7.14 3.37 2.65
N LEU A 48 -6.75 2.73 1.55
CA LEU A 48 -6.84 3.32 0.22
C LEU A 48 -8.31 3.66 -0.14
N ALA A 49 -9.26 2.79 0.20
CA ALA A 49 -10.68 3.04 0.01
C ALA A 49 -11.15 4.30 0.76
N ARG A 50 -10.67 4.52 2.00
CA ARG A 50 -10.96 5.75 2.76
C ARG A 50 -10.32 6.99 2.14
N ILE A 51 -9.08 6.90 1.65
CA ILE A 51 -8.44 8.01 0.93
C ILE A 51 -9.27 8.36 -0.31
N ILE A 52 -9.70 7.36 -1.08
CA ILE A 52 -10.51 7.55 -2.29
C ILE A 52 -11.87 8.16 -1.95
N SER A 53 -12.53 7.76 -0.88
CA SER A 53 -13.85 8.30 -0.52
C SER A 53 -13.80 9.77 -0.09
N ILE A 54 -12.70 10.23 0.53
CA ILE A 54 -12.56 11.60 1.02
C ILE A 54 -11.90 12.52 -0.01
N HIS A 55 -10.96 12.00 -0.80
CA HIS A 55 -10.09 12.82 -1.67
C HIS A 55 -10.16 12.47 -3.15
N GLY A 56 -10.87 11.40 -3.52
CA GLY A 56 -10.79 10.80 -4.85
C GLY A 56 -9.49 9.99 -5.04
N TRP A 57 -9.30 9.46 -6.25
CA TRP A 57 -8.07 8.72 -6.56
C TRP A 57 -6.83 9.61 -6.37
N PRO A 58 -5.80 9.14 -5.64
CA PRO A 58 -4.57 9.90 -5.41
C PRO A 58 -3.68 9.92 -6.68
N GLY A 59 -4.07 10.74 -7.65
CA GLY A 59 -3.33 10.96 -8.90
C GLY A 59 -2.13 11.90 -8.73
N VAL A 60 -1.30 11.98 -9.78
CA VAL A 60 -0.04 12.75 -9.81
C VAL A 60 -0.23 14.22 -9.40
N THR A 61 -1.32 14.86 -9.82
CA THR A 61 -1.61 16.26 -9.46
C THR A 61 -1.89 16.48 -7.98
N SER A 62 -2.29 15.42 -7.26
CA SER A 62 -2.67 15.50 -5.85
C SER A 62 -1.53 15.11 -4.91
N VAL A 63 -0.79 14.04 -5.22
CA VAL A 63 0.24 13.43 -4.34
C VAL A 63 1.60 13.29 -5.01
N GLY A 64 1.78 13.82 -6.22
CA GLY A 64 2.99 13.62 -6.99
C GLY A 64 3.10 12.22 -7.58
N ASP A 65 4.15 12.03 -8.35
CA ASP A 65 4.43 10.82 -9.12
C ASP A 65 4.69 9.59 -8.22
N GLU A 66 5.39 9.80 -7.11
CA GLU A 66 5.68 8.74 -6.14
C GLU A 66 4.43 8.25 -5.39
N GLY A 67 3.60 9.17 -4.91
CA GLY A 67 2.34 8.83 -4.24
C GLY A 67 1.36 8.13 -5.19
N CYS A 68 1.28 8.59 -6.44
CA CYS A 68 0.46 7.96 -7.47
C CYS A 68 0.90 6.50 -7.72
N ARG A 69 2.21 6.26 -7.85
CA ARG A 69 2.76 4.90 -7.95
C ARG A 69 2.48 4.05 -6.72
N ALA A 70 2.60 4.62 -5.52
CA ALA A 70 2.30 3.90 -4.29
C ALA A 70 0.85 3.43 -4.25
N ALA A 71 -0.11 4.29 -4.62
CA ALA A 71 -1.51 3.92 -4.72
C ALA A 71 -1.77 2.79 -5.72
N TRP A 72 -1.11 2.82 -6.89
CA TRP A 72 -1.17 1.73 -7.87
C TRP A 72 -0.60 0.42 -7.36
N VAL A 73 0.48 0.44 -6.57
CA VAL A 73 1.04 -0.76 -5.94
C VAL A 73 0.06 -1.35 -4.92
N ILE A 74 -0.61 -0.49 -4.14
CA ILE A 74 -1.56 -0.91 -3.11
C ILE A 74 -2.84 -1.51 -3.71
N ALA A 75 -3.26 -1.05 -4.88
CA ALA A 75 -4.51 -1.48 -5.52
C ALA A 75 -4.41 -2.81 -6.31
N GLN A 76 -3.20 -3.36 -6.48
CA GLN A 76 -2.94 -4.64 -7.16
C GLN A 76 -3.11 -5.83 -6.21
#